data_AF-A0A923YGL6-F1
#
_entry.id   AF-A0A923YGL6-F1
#
_cell.length_a   1.000
_cell.length_b   1.000
_cell.length_c   1.000
_cell.angle_alpha   90.00
_cell.angle_beta   90.00
_cell.angle_gamma   90.00
#
_symmetry.space_group_name_H-M   'P 1'
#
loop_
_entity.id
_entity.type
_entity.pdbx_description
1 polymer ?
#
loop_
_entity_poly.entity_id
_entity_poly.type
_entity_poly.pdbx_seq_one_letter_code
_entity_poly.pdbx_strand_id
1 'polypeptide(L)'
;MKIIYALSIPFFLLCILFEYLYSRKHDKKFFSYSDSVSNISIGLFERLIYVYTVALFLGVFEYIYVHYRIFDIPNNVYSWIVLVLFTDLVWYWYHRFGHEVNLFWSAHIVHHQSEEYNLTVSARITVFQALIRN
;
A
#
# COMPACT_ATOMS: atom_id res chain seq x y z
N MET A 1 -12.89 -3.71 -12.65
CA MET A 1 -11.79 -3.24 -11.79
C MET A 1 -12.08 -1.93 -11.06
N LYS A 2 -12.52 -0.84 -11.71
CA LYS A 2 -12.70 0.49 -11.04
C LYS A 2 -13.59 0.49 -9.78
N ILE A 3 -14.65 -0.33 -9.75
CA ILE A 3 -15.57 -0.42 -8.60
C ILE A 3 -14.92 -1.06 -7.37
N ILE A 4 -14.08 -2.09 -7.56
CA ILE A 4 -13.46 -2.83 -6.45
C ILE A 4 -12.49 -1.94 -5.67
N TYR A 5 -11.68 -1.15 -6.38
CA TYR A 5 -10.79 -0.16 -5.75
C TYR A 5 -11.56 0.94 -5.04
N ALA A 6 -12.64 1.44 -5.65
CA ALA A 6 -13.48 2.48 -5.05
C ALA A 6 -14.15 2.02 -3.74
N LEU A 7 -14.48 0.73 -3.62
CA LEU A 7 -15.09 0.15 -2.42
C LEU A 7 -14.06 -0.24 -1.34
N SER A 8 -12.78 -0.36 -1.69
CA SER A 8 -11.73 -0.82 -0.76
C SER A 8 -11.50 0.17 0.37
N ILE A 9 -11.50 1.49 0.09
CA ILE A 9 -11.31 2.52 1.12
C ILE A 9 -12.49 2.57 2.09
N PRO A 10 -13.76 2.68 1.64
CA PRO A 10 -14.91 2.62 2.54
C PRO A 10 -14.97 1.33 3.36
N PHE A 11 -14.68 0.18 2.74
CA PHE A 11 -14.62 -1.10 3.45
C PHE A 11 -13.57 -1.08 4.56
N PHE A 12 -12.37 -0.61 4.26
CA PHE A 12 -11.29 -0.51 5.25
C PHE A 12 -11.63 0.45 6.41
N LEU A 13 -12.27 1.59 6.12
CA LEU A 13 -12.76 2.51 7.15
C LEU A 13 -13.83 1.88 8.04
N LEU A 14 -14.73 1.07 7.46
CA LEU A 14 -15.70 0.30 8.24
C LEU A 14 -15.02 -0.73 9.14
N CYS A 15 -13.97 -1.42 8.67
CA CYS A 15 -13.19 -2.33 9.50
C CYS A 15 -12.53 -1.61 10.68
N ILE A 16 -11.91 -0.45 10.46
CA ILE A 16 -11.35 0.39 11.54
C ILE A 16 -12.45 0.80 12.53
N LEU A 17 -13.62 1.22 12.03
CA LEU A 17 -14.74 1.59 12.89
C LEU A 17 -15.22 0.41 13.74
N PHE A 18 -15.36 -0.78 13.16
CA PHE A 18 -15.74 -1.98 13.91
C PHE A 18 -14.69 -2.37 14.96
N GLU A 19 -13.41 -2.31 14.62
CA GLU A 19 -12.33 -2.58 15.56
C GLU A 19 -12.32 -1.57 16.72
N TYR A 20 -12.54 -0.28 16.42
CA TYR A 20 -12.67 0.77 17.43
C TYR A 20 -13.86 0.54 18.36
N LEU A 21 -15.05 0.27 17.81
CA LEU A 21 -16.26 -0.01 18.59
C LEU A 21 -16.08 -1.27 19.46
N TYR A 22 -15.44 -2.31 18.92
CA TYR A 22 -15.08 -3.50 19.67
C TYR A 22 -14.13 -3.18 20.83
N SER A 23 -13.08 -2.39 20.57
CA SER A 23 -12.13 -1.94 21.60
C SER A 23 -12.84 -1.20 22.73
N ARG A 24 -13.77 -0.29 22.39
CA ARG A 24 -14.57 0.47 23.36
C ARG A 24 -15.54 -0.40 24.16
N LYS A 25 -16.19 -1.36 23.51
CA LYS A 25 -17.17 -2.26 24.16
C LYS A 25 -16.52 -3.23 25.16
N HIS A 26 -15.26 -3.61 24.93
CA HIS A 26 -14.52 -4.59 25.72
C HIS A 26 -13.41 -3.98 26.58
N ASP A 27 -13.42 -2.66 26.79
CA ASP A 27 -12.41 -1.91 27.56
C ASP A 27 -10.96 -2.22 27.15
N LYS A 28 -10.75 -2.52 25.87
CA LYS A 28 -9.42 -2.72 25.30
C LYS A 28 -8.83 -1.37 24.92
N LYS A 29 -7.51 -1.26 25.08
CA LYS A 29 -6.73 -0.07 24.72
C LYS A 29 -5.96 -0.32 23.42
N PHE A 30 -6.66 -0.63 22.34
CA PHE A 30 -6.02 -0.84 21.03
C PHE A 30 -5.68 0.46 20.32
N PHE A 31 -6.26 1.59 20.74
CA PHE A 31 -6.14 2.88 20.07
C PHE A 31 -5.65 3.94 21.04
N SER A 32 -4.56 4.62 20.66
CA SER A 32 -4.21 5.95 21.16
C SER A 32 -4.70 7.02 20.18
N TYR A 33 -5.20 8.14 20.69
CA TYR A 33 -5.66 9.25 19.85
C TYR A 33 -4.53 9.82 18.99
N SER A 34 -3.34 10.04 19.57
CA SER A 34 -2.18 10.59 18.86
C SER A 34 -1.75 9.72 17.69
N ASP A 35 -1.69 8.41 17.93
CA ASP A 35 -1.19 7.44 16.95
C ASP A 35 -2.22 7.21 15.86
N SER A 36 -3.51 7.10 16.22
CA SER A 36 -4.59 6.93 15.25
C SER A 36 -4.67 8.12 14.28
N VAL A 37 -4.60 9.35 14.81
CA VAL A 37 -4.61 10.57 14.00
C VAL A 37 -3.37 10.64 13.11
N SER A 38 -2.19 10.33 13.65
CA SER A 38 -0.94 10.32 12.88
C SER A 38 -0.96 9.28 11.76
N ASN A 39 -1.39 8.06 12.05
CA ASN A 39 -1.47 6.96 11.10
C ASN A 39 -2.41 7.27 9.94
N ILE A 40 -3.62 7.77 10.24
CA ILE A 40 -4.61 8.14 9.23
C ILE A 40 -4.12 9.34 8.40
N SER A 41 -3.51 10.33 9.05
CA SER A 41 -2.99 11.53 8.37
C SER A 41 -1.86 11.18 7.40
N ILE A 42 -0.89 10.36 7.82
CA ILE A 42 0.20 9.86 6.96
C ILE A 42 -0.39 9.10 5.77
N GLY A 43 -1.35 8.19 6.00
CA GLY A 43 -1.99 7.43 4.94
C GLY A 43 -2.78 8.29 3.96
N LEU A 44 -3.45 9.34 4.43
CA LEU A 44 -4.15 10.29 3.58
C LEU A 44 -3.17 11.05 2.67
N PHE A 45 -2.06 11.55 3.22
CA PHE A 45 -1.02 12.22 2.42
C PHE A 45 -0.39 11.26 1.41
N GLU A 46 -0.11 10.02 1.80
CA GLU A 46 0.39 8.98 0.91
C GLU A 46 -0.57 8.71 -0.25
N ARG A 47 -1.88 8.61 0.01
CA ARG A 47 -2.90 8.42 -1.04
C ARG A 47 -3.00 9.60 -1.99
N LEU A 48 -2.90 10.84 -1.48
CA LEU A 48 -2.92 12.03 -2.34
C LEU A 48 -1.77 12.01 -3.34
N ILE A 49 -0.56 11.68 -2.89
CA ILE A 49 0.61 11.58 -3.77
C ILE A 49 0.50 10.37 -4.71
N TYR A 50 0.00 9.24 -4.21
CA TYR A 50 -0.17 8.02 -4.99
C TYR A 50 -1.00 8.20 -6.27
N VAL A 51 -2.05 9.03 -6.23
CA VAL A 51 -2.90 9.29 -7.41
C VAL A 51 -2.09 9.92 -8.55
N TYR A 52 -1.13 10.79 -8.24
CA TYR A 52 -0.27 11.41 -9.26
C TYR A 52 0.80 10.45 -9.76
N THR A 53 1.42 9.70 -8.85
CA THR A 53 2.52 8.80 -9.19
C THR A 53 2.05 7.60 -9.99
N VAL A 54 0.86 7.05 -9.70
CA VAL A 54 0.29 5.94 -10.46
C VAL A 54 -0.06 6.36 -11.89
N ALA A 55 -0.58 7.58 -12.09
CA ALA A 55 -0.90 8.09 -13.41
C ALA A 55 0.37 8.27 -14.26
N LEU A 56 1.42 8.83 -13.66
CA LEU A 56 2.72 8.97 -14.31
C LEU A 56 3.33 7.61 -14.66
N PHE A 57 3.34 6.67 -13.71
CA PHE A 57 3.89 5.33 -13.94
C PHE A 57 3.14 4.58 -15.03
N LEU A 58 1.80 4.61 -15.02
CA LEU A 58 0.98 3.99 -16.07
C LEU A 58 1.26 4.61 -17.45
N GLY A 59 1.43 5.93 -17.54
CA GLY A 59 1.78 6.59 -18.80
C GLY A 59 3.15 6.18 -19.33
N VAL A 60 4.16 6.10 -18.45
CA VAL A 60 5.50 5.61 -18.83
C VAL A 60 5.46 4.14 -19.24
N PHE A 61 4.74 3.31 -18.47
CA PHE A 61 4.56 1.90 -18.77
C PHE A 61 3.89 1.69 -20.13
N GLU A 62 2.80 2.42 -20.41
CA GLU A 62 2.10 2.35 -21.69
C GLU A 62 3.00 2.77 -22.85
N TYR A 63 3.75 3.87 -22.70
CA TYR A 63 4.70 4.31 -23.72
C TYR A 63 5.76 3.25 -24.02
N ILE A 64 6.37 2.65 -22.98
CA ILE A 64 7.35 1.57 -23.14
C ILE A 64 6.71 0.35 -23.78
N TYR A 65 5.50 -0.03 -23.36
CA TYR A 65 4.79 -1.18 -23.90
C TYR A 65 4.42 -1.02 -25.39
N VAL A 66 4.00 0.18 -25.81
CA VAL A 66 3.63 0.44 -27.21
C VAL A 66 4.85 0.47 -28.12
N HIS A 67 5.95 1.09 -27.68
CA HIS A 67 7.10 1.36 -28.54
C HIS A 67 8.27 0.36 -28.40
N TYR A 68 8.39 -0.31 -27.26
CA TYR A 68 9.58 -1.10 -26.91
C TYR A 68 9.26 -2.48 -26.34
N ARG A 69 8.03 -2.98 -26.44
CA ARG A 69 7.73 -4.35 -25.99
C ARG A 69 8.50 -5.37 -26.83
N ILE A 70 9.04 -6.37 -26.15
CA ILE A 70 9.82 -7.46 -26.77
C ILE A 70 8.91 -8.67 -27.03
N PHE A 71 7.85 -8.84 -26.23
CA PHE A 71 6.92 -9.96 -26.30
C PHE A 71 5.48 -9.49 -26.35
N ASP A 72 4.66 -10.17 -27.15
CA ASP A 72 3.20 -10.08 -27.08
C ASP A 72 2.69 -11.13 -26.07
N ILE A 73 2.34 -10.69 -24.87
CA ILE A 73 1.84 -11.57 -23.81
C ILE A 73 0.33 -11.73 -23.98
N PRO A 74 -0.19 -12.96 -24.23
CA PRO A 74 -1.62 -13.17 -24.40
C PRO A 74 -2.37 -12.95 -23.09
N ASN A 75 -3.57 -12.37 -23.15
CA ASN A 75 -4.44 -12.21 -21.99
C ASN A 75 -5.19 -13.51 -21.69
N ASN A 76 -4.56 -14.43 -20.95
CA ASN A 76 -5.15 -15.70 -20.52
C ASN A 76 -4.77 -16.01 -19.07
N VAL A 77 -5.39 -17.05 -18.48
CA VAL A 77 -5.20 -17.44 -17.07
C VAL A 77 -3.73 -17.71 -16.73
N TYR A 78 -2.95 -18.32 -17.63
CA TYR A 78 -1.54 -18.60 -17.38
C TYR A 78 -0.73 -17.32 -17.24
N SER A 79 -0.96 -16.33 -18.12
CA SER A 79 -0.34 -15.00 -18.01
C SER A 79 -0.68 -14.31 -16.70
N TRP A 80 -1.93 -14.44 -16.23
CA TRP A 80 -2.34 -13.90 -14.92
C TRP A 80 -1.65 -14.61 -13.75
N ILE A 81 -1.52 -15.95 -13.79
CA ILE A 81 -0.82 -16.71 -12.75
C ILE A 81 0.66 -16.27 -12.69
N VAL A 82 1.33 -16.21 -13.84
CA VAL A 82 2.72 -15.75 -13.92
C VAL A 82 2.85 -14.32 -13.42
N LEU A 83 1.93 -13.43 -13.81
CA LEU A 83 1.92 -12.04 -13.34
C LEU A 83 1.80 -11.95 -11.81
N VAL A 84 0.88 -12.72 -11.20
CA VAL A 84 0.72 -12.73 -9.74
C VAL A 84 1.97 -13.23 -9.04
N LEU A 85 2.56 -14.35 -9.49
CA LEU A 85 3.77 -14.90 -8.90
C LEU A 85 4.98 -13.96 -9.05
N PHE A 86 5.13 -13.35 -10.22
CA PHE A 86 6.21 -12.39 -10.45
C PHE A 86 6.02 -11.12 -9.62
N THR A 87 4.78 -10.64 -9.51
CA THR A 87 4.44 -9.50 -8.64
C THR A 87 4.79 -9.82 -7.19
N ASP A 88 4.41 -10.99 -6.69
CA ASP A 88 4.74 -11.43 -5.33
C ASP A 88 6.26 -11.52 -5.09
N LEU A 89 7.01 -12.06 -6.06
CA LEU A 89 8.47 -12.13 -5.99
C LEU A 89 9.13 -10.74 -5.93
N VAL A 90 8.69 -9.79 -6.76
CA VAL A 90 9.19 -8.42 -6.75
C VAL A 90 8.87 -7.75 -5.41
N TRP A 91 7.66 -7.96 -4.90
CA TRP A 91 7.20 -7.45 -3.62
C TRP A 91 7.98 -8.01 -2.43
N TYR A 92 8.33 -9.30 -2.46
CA TYR A 92 9.19 -9.92 -1.48
C TYR A 92 10.54 -9.20 -1.40
N TRP A 93 11.22 -8.99 -2.52
CA TRP A 93 12.52 -8.31 -2.54
C TRP A 93 12.42 -6.84 -2.14
N TYR A 94 11.40 -6.13 -2.60
CA TYR A 94 11.13 -4.76 -2.15
C TYR A 94 11.01 -4.69 -0.62
N HIS A 95 10.21 -5.58 -0.02
CA HIS A 95 10.02 -5.60 1.42
C HIS A 95 11.31 -6.01 2.15
N ARG A 96 12.00 -7.06 1.69
CA ARG A 96 13.27 -7.51 2.26
C ARG A 96 14.32 -6.41 2.25
N PHE A 97 14.50 -5.72 1.14
CA PHE A 97 15.44 -4.61 1.05
C PHE A 97 15.05 -3.45 1.97
N GLY A 98 13.74 -3.22 2.16
CA GLY A 98 13.22 -2.32 3.18
C GLY A 98 13.71 -2.65 4.60
N HIS A 99 14.04 -3.91 4.90
CA HIS A 99 14.54 -4.35 6.21
C HIS A 99 16.05 -4.57 6.28
N GLU A 100 16.73 -4.71 5.14
CA GLU A 100 18.16 -5.06 5.10
C GLU A 100 19.08 -3.90 4.65
N VAL A 101 18.54 -2.87 3.99
CA VAL A 101 19.34 -1.77 3.42
C VAL A 101 18.92 -0.43 4.03
N ASN A 102 19.86 0.30 4.63
CA ASN A 102 19.61 1.57 5.34
C ASN A 102 18.82 2.61 4.52
N LEU A 103 19.12 2.74 3.22
CA LEU A 103 18.41 3.68 2.35
C LEU A 103 16.92 3.32 2.26
N PHE A 104 16.59 2.05 2.02
CA PHE A 104 15.20 1.60 1.91
C PHE A 104 14.52 1.53 3.28
N TRP A 105 15.26 1.20 4.34
CA TRP A 105 14.79 1.30 5.72
C TRP A 105 14.36 2.71 6.08
N SER A 106 15.10 3.74 5.65
CA SER A 106 14.70 5.14 5.91
C SER A 106 13.30 5.50 5.38
N ALA A 107 12.87 4.85 4.29
CA ALA A 107 11.52 4.99 3.74
C ALA A 107 10.51 4.01 4.36
N HIS A 108 10.97 2.90 4.93
CA HIS A 108 10.13 1.81 5.45
C HIS A 108 9.85 1.91 6.96
N ILE A 109 10.77 2.45 7.76
CA ILE A 109 10.69 2.50 9.23
C ILE A 109 9.42 3.16 9.77
N VAL A 110 8.89 4.15 9.06
CA VAL A 110 7.66 4.84 9.48
C VAL A 110 6.50 3.86 9.60
N HIS A 111 6.44 2.82 8.76
CA HIS A 111 5.43 1.75 8.87
C HIS A 111 5.58 0.94 10.17
N HIS A 112 6.81 0.73 10.64
CA HIS A 112 7.14 -0.02 11.85
C HIS A 112 7.27 0.85 13.11
N GLN A 113 6.89 2.12 13.04
CA GLN A 113 7.07 3.06 14.15
C GLN A 113 5.90 3.02 15.16
N SER A 114 4.72 2.54 14.78
CA SER A 114 3.57 2.48 15.69
C SER A 114 3.80 1.42 16.78
N GLU A 115 3.56 1.78 18.04
CA GLU A 115 3.58 0.84 19.16
C GLU A 115 2.23 0.11 19.32
N GLU A 116 1.17 0.68 18.76
CA GLU A 116 -0.17 0.08 18.76
C GLU A 116 -0.30 -1.04 17.73
N TYR A 117 -1.15 -2.03 18.00
CA TYR A 117 -1.49 -3.10 17.07
C TYR A 117 -2.99 -3.03 16.72
N ASN A 118 -3.33 -2.17 15.77
CA ASN A 118 -4.69 -1.96 15.27
C ASN A 118 -4.66 -1.66 13.75
N LEU A 119 -5.82 -1.61 13.11
CA LEU A 119 -5.95 -1.43 11.67
C LEU A 119 -5.46 -0.07 11.17
N THR A 120 -5.43 1.00 11.99
CA THR A 120 -4.90 2.29 11.52
C THR A 120 -3.42 2.20 11.17
N VAL A 121 -2.67 1.30 11.80
CA VAL A 121 -1.22 1.11 11.57
C VAL A 121 -0.91 0.76 10.12
N SER A 122 -1.80 0.03 9.44
CA SER A 122 -1.58 -0.31 8.03
C SER A 122 -1.71 0.90 7.10
N ALA A 123 -2.31 2.01 7.55
CA ALA A 123 -2.34 3.27 6.81
C ALA A 123 -1.02 4.05 6.91
N ARG A 124 -0.11 3.67 7.81
CA ARG A 124 1.14 4.38 8.11
C ARG A 124 2.24 4.09 7.08
N ILE A 125 1.96 4.35 5.80
CA ILE A 125 2.91 4.18 4.70
C ILE A 125 3.50 5.54 4.34
N THR A 126 4.82 5.63 4.14
CA THR A 126 5.44 6.93 3.83
C THR A 126 5.11 7.43 2.44
N VAL A 127 5.16 8.75 2.26
CA VAL A 127 5.10 9.38 0.94
C VAL A 127 6.25 8.93 0.04
N PHE A 128 7.44 8.63 0.59
CA PHE A 128 8.54 8.09 -0.20
C PHE A 128 8.23 6.70 -0.75
N GLN A 129 7.56 5.86 0.04
CA GLN A 129 7.06 4.57 -0.45
C GLN A 129 6.02 4.74 -1.57
N ALA A 130 5.21 5.81 -1.56
CA ALA A 130 4.33 6.10 -2.70
C ALA A 130 5.08 6.42 -4.00
N LEU A 131 6.32 6.92 -3.95
CA LEU A 131 7.12 7.18 -5.15
C LEU A 131 7.79 5.91 -5.69
N ILE A 132 8.20 5.01 -4.80
CA ILE A 132 9.03 3.85 -5.13
C ILE A 132 8.20 2.61 -5.47
N ARG A 133 6.95 2.52 -4.98
CA ARG A 133 6.11 1.32 -5.10
C ARG A 133 5.42 1.13 -6.45
N ASN A 134 5.24 2.19 -7.26
CA ASN A 134 4.40 2.10 -8.47
C ASN A 134 5.04 1.30 -9.58
#